data_AF-A0A9E2VX59-F1
#
_entry.id   AF-A0A9E2VX59-F1
#
_cell.length_a   1.000
_cell.length_b   1.000
_cell.length_c   1.000
_cell.angle_alpha   90.00
_cell.angle_beta   90.00
_cell.angle_gamma   90.00
#
_symmetry.space_group_name_H-M   'P 1'
#
loop_
_entity.id
_entity.type
_entity.pdbx_description
1 polymer ?
#
loop_
_entity_poly.entity_id
_entity_poly.type
_entity_poly.pdbx_seq_one_letter_code
_entity_poly.pdbx_strand_id
1 'polypeptide(L)'
;MSQDDPTDHALATIASILHQPEGDREPEAAPVAEDKPLAPAMAEADGYSKVGPGPIAAIRFKWTVRRDDDGHFYVDETIGENSAPIVNGPMSGEAAVRLVDARESDARLRFEQLRNEMTGRAAAAGLGHSEGDEA
;
A
#
# COMPACT_ATOMS: atom_id res chain seq x y z
N MET A 1 21.67 38.07 33.56
CA MET A 1 21.84 37.41 32.25
C MET A 1 21.41 35.97 32.44
N SER A 2 20.14 35.68 32.16
CA SER A 2 19.55 34.36 32.36
C SER A 2 19.77 33.56 31.09
N GLN A 3 20.62 32.54 31.23
CA GLN A 3 21.00 31.60 30.20
C GLN A 3 19.75 30.79 29.82
N ASP A 4 19.29 30.90 28.56
CA ASP A 4 18.17 30.15 28.00
C ASP A 4 18.30 28.65 28.34
N ASP A 5 17.35 28.15 29.13
CA ASP A 5 17.31 26.75 29.51
C ASP A 5 16.85 25.92 28.29
N PRO A 6 17.58 24.88 27.88
CA PRO A 6 17.25 24.10 26.69
C PRO A 6 15.87 23.42 26.77
N THR A 7 15.32 23.26 27.99
CA THR A 7 13.98 22.73 28.22
C THR A 7 12.90 23.71 27.77
N ASP A 8 13.11 25.02 27.99
CA ASP A 8 12.14 26.06 27.64
C ASP A 8 12.01 26.18 26.12
N HIS A 9 13.14 26.07 25.41
CA HIS A 9 13.16 26.02 23.94
C HIS A 9 12.45 24.78 23.38
N ALA A 10 12.58 23.62 24.04
CA ALA A 10 11.89 22.40 23.65
C ALA A 10 10.36 22.53 23.85
N LEU A 11 9.93 23.10 24.98
CA LEU A 11 8.51 23.33 25.27
C LEU A 11 7.89 24.35 24.32
N ALA A 12 8.58 25.44 24.00
CA ALA A 12 8.12 26.44 23.03
C ALA A 12 7.91 25.84 21.63
N THR A 13 8.82 24.96 21.19
CA THR A 13 8.72 24.29 19.88
C THR A 13 7.48 23.38 19.81
N ILE A 14 7.22 22.61 20.87
CA ILE A 14 6.05 21.71 20.93
C ILE A 14 4.74 22.51 20.95
N ALA A 15 4.71 23.62 21.69
CA ALA A 15 3.55 24.52 21.71
C ALA A 15 3.23 25.11 20.33
N SER A 16 4.25 25.45 19.53
CA SER A 16 4.07 26.00 18.18
C SER A 16 3.45 25.00 17.18
N ILE A 17 3.66 23.69 17.39
CA ILE A 17 3.08 22.63 16.55
C ILE A 17 1.61 22.39 16.94
N LEU A 18 1.30 22.39 18.24
CA LEU A 18 -0.05 22.20 18.76
C LEU A 18 -0.98 23.38 18.49
N HIS A 19 -0.42 24.59 18.31
CA HIS A 19 -1.18 25.81 18.07
C HIS A 19 -1.40 26.11 16.58
N GLN A 20 -1.36 25.11 15.69
CA GLN A 20 -1.86 25.30 14.32
C GLN A 20 -3.39 25.31 14.34
N PRO A 21 -4.05 26.45 14.10
CA PRO A 21 -5.49 26.47 13.90
C PRO A 21 -5.85 25.76 12.60
N GLU A 22 -6.87 24.91 12.69
CA GLU A 22 -7.50 24.21 11.58
C GLU A 22 -7.96 25.21 10.52
N GLY A 23 -7.50 25.04 9.28
CA GLY A 23 -7.96 25.83 8.14
C GLY A 23 -9.38 25.40 7.74
N ASP A 24 -10.30 26.30 7.99
CA ASP A 24 -11.73 26.28 7.73
C ASP A 24 -12.19 25.51 6.48
N ARG A 25 -13.06 24.53 6.74
CA ARG A 25 -14.12 24.11 5.82
C ARG A 25 -15.19 25.21 5.78
N GLU A 26 -15.33 25.87 4.66
CA GLU A 26 -16.56 26.58 4.30
C GLU A 26 -17.17 25.92 3.05
N PRO A 27 -18.43 25.46 3.09
CA PRO A 27 -19.13 24.96 1.91
C PRO A 27 -19.97 26.09 1.31
N GLU A 28 -19.52 26.71 0.21
CA GLU A 28 -20.41 27.57 -0.57
C GLU A 28 -20.24 27.37 -2.08
N ALA A 29 -21.38 27.04 -2.68
CA ALA A 29 -21.76 27.15 -4.10
C ALA A 29 -20.87 26.44 -5.14
N ALA A 30 -21.31 25.23 -5.53
CA ALA A 30 -20.99 24.67 -6.83
C ALA A 30 -21.64 25.50 -7.96
N PRO A 31 -20.89 26.01 -8.94
CA PRO A 31 -21.39 26.07 -10.29
C PRO A 31 -21.17 24.69 -10.91
N VAL A 32 -22.27 24.11 -11.36
CA VAL A 32 -22.35 22.96 -12.24
C VAL A 32 -21.52 23.28 -13.48
N ALA A 33 -20.26 22.86 -13.49
CA ALA A 33 -19.40 22.92 -14.67
C ALA A 33 -19.27 21.49 -15.18
N GLU A 34 -20.07 21.24 -16.22
CA GLU A 34 -20.10 20.10 -17.12
C GLU A 34 -19.04 19.02 -16.86
N ASP A 35 -19.56 17.86 -16.47
CA ASP A 35 -18.91 16.55 -16.61
C ASP A 35 -18.46 16.38 -18.06
N LYS A 36 -17.24 16.82 -18.31
CA LYS A 36 -16.41 16.37 -19.41
C LYS A 36 -15.19 15.78 -18.73
N PRO A 37 -15.01 14.45 -18.74
CA PRO A 37 -13.82 13.84 -18.17
C PRO A 37 -12.59 14.33 -18.96
N LEU A 38 -11.99 15.41 -18.47
CA LEU A 38 -10.69 15.92 -18.91
C LEU A 38 -9.66 14.99 -18.26
N ALA A 39 -9.25 13.97 -19.02
CA ALA A 39 -8.31 12.93 -18.63
C ALA A 39 -7.16 13.43 -17.72
N PRO A 40 -7.13 13.03 -16.42
CA PRO A 40 -5.96 13.24 -15.57
C PRO A 40 -5.04 12.00 -15.51
N ALA A 41 -5.42 10.86 -16.09
CA ALA A 41 -4.95 9.55 -15.60
C ALA A 41 -3.65 8.98 -16.20
N MET A 42 -3.06 9.55 -17.25
CA MET A 42 -1.88 8.92 -17.88
C MET A 42 -0.54 9.25 -17.20
N ALA A 43 -0.40 10.46 -16.63
CA ALA A 43 0.81 10.82 -15.89
C ALA A 43 0.83 10.19 -14.49
N GLU A 44 -0.34 9.94 -13.90
CA GLU A 44 -0.49 9.32 -12.58
C GLU A 44 -0.22 7.80 -12.60
N ALA A 45 -0.36 7.16 -13.76
CA ALA A 45 -0.14 5.73 -13.88
C ALA A 45 1.34 5.36 -13.78
N ASP A 46 2.26 6.20 -14.30
CA ASP A 46 3.69 5.90 -14.24
C ASP A 46 4.22 5.96 -12.80
N GLY A 47 4.94 4.92 -12.38
CA GLY A 47 5.40 4.78 -10.99
C GLY A 47 4.33 4.29 -10.01
N TYR A 48 3.08 4.10 -10.44
CA TYR A 48 2.05 3.49 -9.59
C TYR A 48 2.50 2.09 -9.15
N SER A 49 2.46 1.81 -7.84
CA SER A 49 2.96 0.54 -7.32
C SER A 49 2.20 0.04 -6.10
N LYS A 50 2.16 -1.28 -5.94
CA LYS A 50 1.59 -1.97 -4.78
C LYS A 50 2.48 -3.13 -4.36
N VAL A 51 2.41 -3.49 -3.08
CA VAL A 51 3.13 -4.62 -2.49
C VAL A 51 2.11 -5.63 -1.98
N GLY A 52 2.35 -6.90 -2.29
CA GLY A 52 1.53 -8.02 -1.87
C GLY A 52 1.57 -8.28 -0.36
N PRO A 53 0.61 -9.07 0.16
CA PRO A 53 0.52 -9.42 1.57
C PRO A 53 1.64 -10.36 2.03
N GLY A 54 1.80 -10.50 3.35
CA GLY A 54 2.70 -11.46 3.98
C GLY A 54 3.65 -10.79 4.97
N PRO A 55 4.28 -11.52 5.89
CA PRO A 55 5.19 -10.91 6.88
C PRO A 55 6.62 -10.73 6.35
N ILE A 56 7.09 -11.59 5.46
CA ILE A 56 8.51 -11.61 5.02
C ILE A 56 8.67 -10.83 3.71
N ALA A 57 9.33 -9.68 3.75
CA ALA A 57 9.50 -8.81 2.58
C ALA A 57 10.18 -9.50 1.37
N ALA A 58 11.15 -10.38 1.63
CA ALA A 58 11.91 -11.09 0.59
C ALA A 58 11.07 -11.99 -0.32
N ILE A 59 9.85 -12.34 0.07
CA ILE A 59 8.95 -13.22 -0.70
C ILE A 59 7.63 -12.53 -1.09
N ARG A 60 7.43 -11.25 -0.74
CA ARG A 60 6.23 -10.51 -1.14
C ARG A 60 6.33 -10.12 -2.60
N PHE A 61 5.21 -10.14 -3.29
CA PHE A 61 5.13 -9.53 -4.62
C PHE A 61 5.22 -8.01 -4.52
N LYS A 62 5.80 -7.37 -5.53
CA LYS A 62 5.70 -5.93 -5.81
C LYS A 62 5.32 -5.78 -7.27
N TRP A 63 4.29 -4.98 -7.52
CA TRP A 63 3.90 -4.59 -8.88
C TRP A 63 4.20 -3.11 -9.06
N THR A 64 4.79 -2.74 -10.18
CA THR A 64 5.11 -1.35 -10.50
C THR A 64 4.76 -1.08 -11.95
N VAL A 65 3.97 -0.03 -12.18
CA VAL A 65 3.68 0.46 -13.52
C VAL A 65 4.85 1.29 -14.00
N ARG A 66 5.27 1.04 -15.22
CA ARG A 66 6.33 1.77 -15.92
C ARG A 66 5.85 2.19 -17.29
N ARG A 67 6.09 3.44 -17.64
CA ARG A 67 5.88 3.97 -18.99
C ARG A 67 7.16 3.85 -19.82
N ASP A 68 7.00 3.50 -21.07
CA ASP A 68 8.08 3.54 -22.07
C ASP A 68 8.09 4.88 -22.83
N ASP A 69 9.12 5.12 -23.63
CA ASP A 69 9.31 6.31 -24.44
C ASP A 69 8.21 6.46 -25.50
N ASP A 70 7.67 5.34 -26.00
CA ASP A 70 6.53 5.30 -26.92
C ASP A 70 5.17 5.61 -26.25
N GLY A 71 5.15 5.85 -24.93
CA GLY A 71 3.93 6.13 -24.17
C GLY A 71 3.09 4.90 -23.83
N HIS A 72 3.57 3.69 -24.16
CA HIS A 72 2.99 2.43 -23.70
C HIS A 72 3.30 2.18 -22.23
N PHE A 73 2.39 1.51 -21.53
CA PHE A 73 2.57 1.14 -20.13
C PHE A 73 2.81 -0.36 -20.00
N TYR A 74 3.66 -0.69 -19.03
CA TYR A 74 4.01 -2.04 -18.63
C TYR A 74 3.84 -2.17 -17.12
N VAL A 75 3.58 -3.37 -16.65
CA VAL A 75 3.57 -3.72 -15.22
C VAL A 75 4.69 -4.70 -14.96
N ASP A 76 5.67 -4.27 -14.19
CA ASP A 76 6.77 -5.10 -13.71
C ASP A 76 6.34 -5.78 -12.40
N GLU A 77 6.25 -7.11 -12.40
CA GLU A 77 5.93 -7.95 -11.23
C GLU A 77 7.22 -8.58 -10.68
N THR A 78 7.56 -8.29 -9.43
CA THR A 78 8.79 -8.79 -8.79
C THR A 78 8.45 -9.51 -7.48
N ILE A 79 9.14 -10.61 -7.17
CA ILE A 79 9.06 -11.29 -5.87
C ILE A 79 10.25 -10.87 -5.02
N GLY A 80 9.99 -10.21 -3.89
CA GLY A 80 11.03 -9.59 -3.09
C GLY A 80 11.69 -8.42 -3.82
N GLU A 81 12.70 -7.83 -3.18
CA GLU A 81 13.35 -6.61 -3.69
C GLU A 81 14.41 -6.87 -4.78
N ASN A 82 14.89 -8.11 -4.91
CA ASN A 82 16.10 -8.43 -5.70
C ASN A 82 15.87 -9.42 -6.85
N SER A 83 14.62 -9.78 -7.15
CA SER A 83 14.34 -10.73 -8.25
C SER A 83 14.25 -10.02 -9.60
N ALA A 84 14.45 -10.77 -10.68
CA ALA A 84 14.15 -10.30 -12.03
C ALA A 84 12.63 -10.09 -12.19
N PRO A 85 12.18 -8.95 -12.75
CA PRO A 85 10.76 -8.66 -12.92
C PRO A 85 10.16 -9.45 -14.08
N ILE A 86 8.93 -9.90 -13.90
CA ILE A 86 8.05 -10.40 -14.97
C ILE A 86 7.28 -9.21 -15.53
N VAL A 87 7.50 -8.89 -16.80
CA VAL A 87 6.91 -7.72 -17.45
C VAL A 87 5.59 -8.09 -18.13
N ASN A 88 4.54 -7.32 -17.88
CA ASN A 88 3.24 -7.44 -18.56
C ASN A 88 2.94 -6.17 -19.37
N GLY A 89 2.65 -6.29 -20.66
CA GLY A 89 2.37 -5.17 -21.55
C GLY A 89 2.77 -5.47 -23.01
N PRO A 90 2.62 -4.51 -23.93
CA PRO A 90 2.15 -3.14 -23.72
C PRO A 90 0.65 -3.05 -23.45
N MET A 91 0.22 -2.05 -22.66
CA MET A 91 -1.19 -1.71 -22.42
C MET A 91 -1.37 -0.21 -22.15
N SER A 92 -2.62 0.24 -21.98
CA SER A 92 -2.92 1.62 -21.56
C SER A 92 -2.60 1.84 -20.07
N GLY A 93 -2.36 3.08 -19.66
CA GLY A 93 -2.08 3.40 -18.25
C GLY A 93 -3.20 2.98 -17.30
N GLU A 94 -4.46 3.18 -17.70
CA GLU A 94 -5.62 2.72 -16.94
C GLU A 94 -5.66 1.19 -16.82
N ALA A 95 -5.34 0.46 -17.90
CA ALA A 95 -5.27 -1.00 -17.86
C ALA A 95 -4.13 -1.48 -16.94
N ALA A 96 -2.99 -0.80 -16.93
CA ALA A 96 -1.86 -1.10 -16.05
C ALA A 96 -2.22 -0.91 -14.57
N VAL A 97 -2.83 0.23 -14.22
CA VAL A 97 -3.30 0.51 -12.84
C VAL A 97 -4.31 -0.55 -12.39
N ARG A 98 -5.33 -0.83 -13.21
CA ARG A 98 -6.33 -1.87 -12.91
C ARG A 98 -5.71 -3.26 -12.75
N LEU A 99 -4.69 -3.58 -13.54
CA LEU A 99 -3.96 -4.85 -13.41
C LEU A 99 -3.24 -4.93 -12.07
N VAL A 100 -2.54 -3.88 -11.66
CA VAL A 100 -1.87 -3.81 -10.35
C VAL A 100 -2.87 -3.98 -9.21
N ASP A 101 -4.02 -3.32 -9.28
CA ASP A 101 -5.08 -3.41 -8.27
C ASP A 101 -5.69 -4.81 -8.17
N ALA A 102 -5.98 -5.41 -9.32
CA ALA A 102 -6.52 -6.77 -9.38
C ALA A 102 -5.53 -7.80 -8.81
N ARG A 103 -4.25 -7.65 -9.11
CA ARG A 103 -3.19 -8.54 -8.60
C ARG A 103 -3.02 -8.43 -7.09
N GLU A 104 -3.02 -7.21 -6.55
CA GLU A 104 -2.91 -7.03 -5.10
C GLU A 104 -4.12 -7.62 -4.37
N SER A 105 -5.33 -7.40 -4.89
CA SER A 105 -6.57 -7.93 -4.32
C SER A 105 -6.63 -9.46 -4.36
N ASP A 106 -6.27 -10.08 -5.49
CA ASP A 106 -6.19 -11.55 -5.61
C ASP A 106 -5.13 -12.13 -4.65
N ALA A 107 -3.95 -11.50 -4.57
CA ALA A 107 -2.92 -11.92 -3.64
C ALA A 107 -3.37 -11.81 -2.18
N ARG A 108 -4.06 -10.73 -1.80
CA ARG A 108 -4.66 -10.54 -0.47
C ARG A 108 -5.63 -11.67 -0.13
N LEU A 109 -6.55 -11.97 -1.03
CA LEU A 109 -7.54 -13.03 -0.84
C LEU A 109 -6.87 -14.39 -0.64
N ARG A 110 -5.90 -14.73 -1.50
CA ARG A 110 -5.15 -16.00 -1.38
C ARG A 110 -4.36 -16.09 -0.07
N PHE A 111 -3.75 -14.99 0.36
CA PHE A 111 -3.04 -14.94 1.63
C PHE A 111 -3.97 -15.15 2.83
N GLU A 112 -5.14 -14.52 2.83
CA GLU A 112 -6.13 -14.68 3.90
C GLU A 112 -6.69 -16.11 3.94
N GLN A 113 -6.97 -16.70 2.78
CA GLN A 113 -7.36 -18.11 2.68
C GLN A 113 -6.28 -19.01 3.27
N LEU A 114 -5.02 -18.82 2.88
CA LEU A 114 -3.90 -19.60 3.40
C LEU A 114 -3.72 -19.43 4.90
N ARG A 115 -3.84 -18.21 5.42
CA ARG A 115 -3.78 -17.91 6.85
C ARG A 115 -4.86 -18.67 7.62
N ASN A 116 -6.09 -18.68 7.10
CA ASN A 116 -7.21 -19.37 7.74
C ASN A 116 -6.99 -20.88 7.71
N GLU A 117 -6.47 -21.43 6.61
CA GLU A 117 -6.11 -22.85 6.50
C GLU A 117 -5.03 -23.25 7.52
N MET A 118 -3.95 -22.46 7.62
CA MET A 118 -2.87 -22.70 8.58
C MET A 118 -3.34 -22.61 10.04
N THR A 119 -4.19 -21.63 10.34
CA THR A 119 -4.77 -21.46 11.69
C THR A 119 -5.68 -22.63 12.06
N GLY A 120 -6.51 -23.09 11.12
CA GLY A 120 -7.35 -24.27 11.31
C GLY A 120 -6.55 -25.56 11.52
N ARG A 121 -5.45 -25.75 10.77
CA ARG A 121 -4.54 -26.89 10.97
C ARG A 121 -3.78 -26.82 12.30
N ALA A 122 -3.30 -25.65 12.69
CA ALA A 122 -2.61 -25.47 13.96
C ALA A 122 -3.53 -25.77 15.16
N ALA A 123 -4.80 -25.38 15.09
CA ALA A 123 -5.80 -25.71 16.10
C ALA A 123 -6.08 -27.23 16.17
N ALA A 124 -6.17 -27.92 15.02
CA ALA A 124 -6.37 -29.37 14.99
C ALA A 124 -5.15 -30.15 15.52
N ALA A 125 -3.94 -29.68 15.24
CA ALA A 125 -2.70 -30.31 15.72
C ALA A 125 -2.51 -30.14 17.25
N GLY A 126 -3.02 -29.05 17.84
CA GLY A 126 -2.96 -28.81 19.29
C GLY A 126 -3.87 -29.72 20.13
N LEU A 127 -4.87 -30.35 19.54
CA LEU A 127 -5.80 -31.26 20.24
C LEU A 127 -5.32 -32.71 20.32
N GLY A 128 -4.29 -33.08 19.54
CA GLY A 128 -3.76 -34.45 19.47
C GLY A 128 -2.61 -34.77 20.43
N HIS A 129 -2.19 -33.83 21.28
CA HIS A 129 -1.04 -34.01 22.19
C HIS A 129 -1.43 -34.19 23.67
N SER A 130 -2.73 -34.34 23.97
CA SER A 130 -3.25 -34.40 25.35
C SER A 130 -3.80 -35.78 25.73
N GLU A 131 -3.19 -36.88 25.30
CA GLU A 131 -3.56 -38.22 25.78
C GLU A 131 -2.32 -39.12 25.77
N GLY A 132 -1.60 -39.16 26.88
CA GLY A 132 -0.37 -39.96 27.01
C GLY A 132 0.50 -39.64 28.22
N ASP A 133 -0.08 -39.25 29.35
CA ASP A 133 0.60 -39.24 30.65
C ASP A 133 -0.41 -39.66 31.73
N GLU A 134 -0.54 -40.96 31.95
CA GLU A 134 -0.79 -41.48 33.30
C GLU A 134 -0.20 -42.89 33.41
N ALA A 135 0.45 -43.11 34.56
CA ALA A 135 1.34 -44.22 34.90
C ALA A 135 0.61 -45.45 35.47
#